data_AF-A0ABD2UZW8-F1
#
_entry.id   AF-A0ABD2UZW8-F1
#
_cell.length_a   1.000
_cell.length_b   1.000
_cell.length_c   1.000
_cell.angle_alpha   90.00
_cell.angle_beta   90.00
_cell.angle_gamma   90.00
#
_symmetry.space_group_name_H-M   'P 1'
#
loop_
_entity.id
_entity.type
_entity.pdbx_description
1 polymer ?
#
loop_
_entity_poly.entity_id
_entity_poly.type
_entity_poly.pdbx_seq_one_letter_code
_entity_poly.pdbx_strand_id
1 'polypeptide(L)'
;MLSCQWSSFTRISVSPFRLQQAQLNKALNLKKQCCVTKSSMDDSSSQGHQSPFQFLTKKPYEPPPWASHLSPIPSHTFSLGHFPTPIHKWNLPNLPKNTEVWLKRDDMSGMQLSGNKVRKLEFLLADAVAQGADCIVTIGGIQSNHCRATAVAAKYLKLDCYLILRTSKLLVDKDPGLTGNLLVDRLVGAHIDLVSKEEYAKVGGEALTKILKEKLLNEGRKPYVIPVGGSNSLGTWGYIEAIRELEQQLQHLSIEQKFDDIVVACGSGGTVAGLSIASMLSGLKAKINAFSVCDDPDYFYEYVQGLLDGITAGVNSRDIVSIETAKGLGYAMSTADELKFVKQVAETTGVILDPVYSGKAAYGMMKDMGENPRKWEGRKILFIHTGGLLGLYDKADEIGSLMGKWRKMDINESIPRQDGIGKMF
;
A
#
# COMPACT_ATOMS: atom_id res chain seq x y z
N MET A 1 -9.18 -16.11 68.85
CA MET A 1 -9.09 -17.54 68.52
C MET A 1 -10.49 -18.04 68.21
N LEU A 2 -10.64 -18.73 67.07
CA LEU A 2 -11.66 -19.72 66.72
C LEU A 2 -13.17 -19.38 66.76
N SER A 3 -13.75 -19.55 65.56
CA SER A 3 -14.97 -20.31 65.24
C SER A 3 -16.30 -19.58 64.98
N CYS A 4 -16.75 -19.77 63.73
CA CYS A 4 -18.09 -19.88 63.14
C CYS A 4 -19.34 -19.41 63.91
N GLN A 5 -20.19 -18.62 63.23
CA GLN A 5 -21.57 -19.02 62.93
C GLN A 5 -22.20 -18.19 61.79
N TRP A 6 -23.17 -18.83 61.13
CA TRP A 6 -23.82 -18.51 59.85
C TRP A 6 -25.09 -17.65 59.98
N SER A 7 -25.45 -16.92 58.91
CA SER A 7 -26.83 -16.75 58.39
C SER A 7 -26.75 -16.33 56.90
N SER A 8 -27.07 -17.20 55.91
CA SER A 8 -28.35 -17.33 55.17
C SER A 8 -28.91 -15.99 54.67
N PHE A 9 -29.19 -15.70 53.38
CA PHE A 9 -29.76 -16.40 52.21
C PHE A 9 -29.06 -15.86 50.92
N THR A 10 -28.96 -16.48 49.74
CA THR A 10 -29.93 -17.26 48.95
C THR A 10 -29.16 -18.02 47.84
N ARG A 11 -29.50 -19.29 47.56
CA ARG A 11 -28.96 -20.09 46.46
C ARG A 11 -29.82 -19.92 45.20
N ILE A 12 -29.20 -19.77 44.03
CA ILE A 12 -29.63 -20.45 42.79
C ILE A 12 -28.39 -20.93 42.04
N SER A 13 -28.34 -22.25 41.81
CA SER A 13 -27.31 -22.97 41.07
C SER A 13 -27.46 -22.78 39.55
N VAL A 14 -26.37 -22.53 38.84
CA VAL A 14 -26.32 -22.62 37.37
C VAL A 14 -25.59 -23.90 36.97
N SER A 15 -26.34 -24.82 36.36
CA SER A 15 -25.85 -26.01 35.66
C SER A 15 -25.58 -25.67 34.18
N PRO A 16 -24.57 -26.24 33.52
CA PRO A 16 -24.20 -25.88 32.15
C PRO A 16 -25.14 -26.46 31.09
N PHE A 17 -25.47 -25.60 30.12
CA PHE A 17 -26.27 -25.85 28.93
C PHE A 17 -25.81 -27.08 28.11
N ARG A 18 -26.54 -28.19 28.23
CA ARG A 18 -26.76 -29.14 27.13
C ARG A 18 -28.09 -28.78 26.48
N LEU A 19 -28.05 -28.15 25.30
CA LEU A 19 -29.11 -28.18 24.26
C LEU A 19 -28.78 -27.13 23.19
N GLN A 20 -27.88 -27.44 22.26
CA GLN A 20 -27.89 -26.79 20.94
C GLN A 20 -27.15 -27.58 19.84
N GLN A 21 -27.03 -28.90 19.99
CA GLN A 21 -26.37 -29.77 19.00
C GLN A 21 -27.35 -30.44 18.01
N ALA A 22 -28.65 -30.18 18.15
CA ALA A 22 -29.69 -30.78 17.31
C ALA A 22 -30.16 -29.88 16.14
N GLN A 23 -29.74 -28.61 16.07
CA GLN A 23 -30.08 -27.71 14.97
C GLN A 23 -28.95 -27.50 13.94
N LEU A 24 -27.72 -27.92 14.22
CA LEU A 24 -26.61 -27.82 13.26
C LEU A 24 -26.63 -28.90 12.16
N ASN A 25 -27.25 -30.06 12.41
CA ASN A 25 -27.24 -31.20 11.48
C ASN A 25 -28.31 -31.15 10.37
N LYS A 26 -29.20 -30.14 10.36
CA LYS A 26 -30.16 -29.92 9.26
C LYS A 26 -29.65 -28.97 8.16
N ALA A 27 -28.59 -28.20 8.42
CA ALA A 27 -27.99 -27.31 7.43
C ALA A 27 -26.91 -27.98 6.55
N LEU A 28 -26.42 -29.16 6.95
CA LEU A 28 -25.34 -29.88 6.27
C LEU A 28 -25.80 -30.87 5.18
N ASN A 29 -27.10 -31.03 4.95
CA ASN A 29 -27.65 -32.00 3.98
C ASN A 29 -28.34 -31.39 2.74
N LEU A 30 -28.17 -30.09 2.48
CA LEU A 30 -28.72 -29.41 1.28
C LEU A 30 -27.65 -28.97 0.26
N LYS A 31 -26.41 -29.49 0.34
CA LYS A 31 -25.33 -29.22 -0.62
C LYS A 31 -24.78 -30.46 -1.33
N LYS A 32 -25.62 -31.45 -1.60
CA LYS A 32 -25.30 -32.58 -2.49
C LYS A 32 -26.40 -32.79 -3.53
N GLN A 33 -26.64 -31.77 -4.37
CA GLN A 33 -27.28 -31.92 -5.67
C GLN A 33 -27.23 -30.57 -6.39
N CYS A 34 -26.11 -30.30 -7.05
CA CYS A 34 -26.13 -29.48 -8.25
C CYS A 34 -24.96 -29.92 -9.12
N CYS A 35 -25.29 -30.20 -10.38
CA CYS A 35 -24.57 -31.09 -11.26
C CYS A 35 -23.19 -30.59 -11.67
N VAL A 36 -22.35 -31.58 -11.96
CA VAL A 36 -21.15 -31.47 -12.78
C VAL A 36 -21.55 -30.94 -14.16
N THR A 37 -21.09 -29.73 -14.49
CA THR A 37 -20.88 -29.32 -15.89
C THR A 37 -19.47 -28.77 -16.00
N LYS A 38 -18.59 -29.56 -16.61
CA LYS A 38 -17.32 -29.08 -17.15
C LYS A 38 -17.65 -28.02 -18.21
N SER A 39 -17.28 -26.76 -17.97
CA SER A 39 -17.20 -25.77 -19.04
C SER A 39 -15.77 -25.76 -19.56
N SER A 40 -15.56 -26.43 -20.70
CA SER A 40 -14.47 -26.13 -21.62
C SER A 40 -14.62 -24.69 -22.09
N MET A 41 -13.63 -23.84 -21.80
CA MET A 41 -13.51 -22.54 -22.44
C MET A 41 -12.92 -22.77 -23.82
N ASP A 42 -13.78 -22.87 -24.82
CA ASP A 42 -13.41 -22.68 -26.22
C ASP A 42 -13.85 -21.29 -26.67
N ASP A 43 -12.93 -20.62 -27.34
CA ASP A 43 -13.08 -19.33 -28.03
C ASP A 43 -14.18 -19.38 -29.08
N SER A 44 -15.11 -18.43 -29.02
CA SER A 44 -15.78 -17.96 -30.23
C SER A 44 -16.18 -16.49 -30.10
N SER A 45 -15.79 -15.74 -31.13
CA SER A 45 -16.08 -14.34 -31.37
C SER A 45 -17.56 -14.00 -31.20
N SER A 46 -17.88 -13.17 -30.21
CA SER A 46 -19.09 -12.37 -30.20
C SER A 46 -18.71 -10.94 -29.84
N GLN A 47 -19.17 -9.98 -30.65
CA GLN A 47 -19.14 -8.57 -30.27
C GLN A 47 -20.06 -8.40 -29.05
N GLY A 48 -19.52 -8.66 -27.86
CA GLY A 48 -20.24 -8.64 -26.61
C GLY A 48 -20.31 -7.22 -26.07
N HIS A 49 -21.52 -6.77 -25.71
CA HIS A 49 -21.70 -5.69 -24.74
C HIS A 49 -20.77 -5.95 -23.55
N GLN A 50 -19.74 -5.11 -23.40
CA GLN A 50 -18.86 -5.16 -22.23
C GLN A 50 -19.72 -4.96 -20.99
N SER A 51 -19.64 -5.91 -20.05
CA SER A 51 -20.25 -5.77 -18.73
C SER A 51 -19.87 -4.41 -18.13
N PRO A 52 -20.82 -3.64 -17.58
CA PRO A 52 -20.51 -2.38 -16.90
C PRO A 52 -19.63 -2.60 -15.66
N PHE A 53 -19.55 -3.85 -15.16
CA PHE A 53 -18.72 -4.24 -14.03
C PHE A 53 -17.35 -4.71 -14.53
N GLN A 54 -16.37 -3.81 -14.48
CA GLN A 54 -15.00 -4.07 -14.92
C GLN A 54 -14.05 -4.52 -13.79
N PHE A 55 -14.46 -4.43 -12.54
CA PHE A 55 -13.65 -4.82 -11.38
C PHE A 55 -13.43 -6.33 -11.31
N LEU A 56 -12.23 -6.77 -10.92
CA LEU A 56 -11.77 -8.18 -10.89
C LEU A 56 -11.83 -8.91 -12.23
N THR A 57 -11.62 -8.18 -13.33
CA THR A 57 -11.55 -8.77 -14.67
C THR A 57 -10.13 -8.78 -15.20
N LYS A 58 -9.75 -9.84 -15.92
CA LYS A 58 -8.54 -9.88 -16.74
C LYS A 58 -8.84 -9.16 -18.06
N LYS A 59 -7.93 -8.31 -18.52
CA LYS A 59 -8.04 -7.58 -19.78
C LYS A 59 -6.75 -7.73 -20.58
N PRO A 60 -6.81 -7.80 -21.92
CA PRO A 60 -5.65 -7.52 -22.76
C PRO A 60 -5.06 -6.15 -22.41
N TYR A 61 -3.74 -6.03 -22.49
CA TYR A 61 -3.04 -4.78 -22.23
C TYR A 61 -2.42 -4.26 -23.53
N GLU A 62 -2.67 -2.97 -23.79
CA GLU A 62 -2.00 -2.20 -24.83
C GLU A 62 -1.30 -1.02 -24.17
N PRO A 63 0.02 -0.83 -24.38
CA PRO A 63 0.76 0.27 -23.79
C PRO A 63 0.36 1.60 -24.44
N PRO A 64 0.55 2.74 -23.75
CA PRO A 64 0.39 4.05 -24.38
C PRO A 64 1.34 4.19 -25.58
N PRO A 65 0.97 4.96 -26.63
CA PRO A 65 1.79 5.10 -27.83
C PRO A 65 3.24 5.54 -27.56
N TRP A 66 3.46 6.41 -26.56
CA TRP A 66 4.79 6.87 -26.19
C TRP A 66 5.64 5.80 -25.48
N ALA A 67 5.04 4.69 -25.01
CA ALA A 67 5.71 3.56 -24.36
C ALA A 67 5.81 2.32 -25.26
N SER A 68 5.30 2.34 -26.49
CA SER A 68 5.17 1.14 -27.33
C SER A 68 6.50 0.52 -27.79
N HIS A 69 7.62 1.23 -27.59
CA HIS A 69 8.97 0.74 -27.92
C HIS A 69 9.66 0.03 -26.73
N LEU A 70 9.09 0.13 -25.53
CA LEU A 70 9.58 -0.59 -24.35
C LEU A 70 9.29 -2.08 -24.51
N SER A 71 10.16 -2.94 -23.97
CA SER A 71 10.05 -4.39 -24.13
C SER A 71 10.62 -5.15 -22.92
N PRO A 72 9.98 -6.22 -22.43
CA PRO A 72 8.75 -6.82 -22.98
C PRO A 72 7.50 -6.03 -22.58
N ILE A 73 6.54 -5.95 -23.51
CA ILE A 73 5.21 -5.39 -23.27
C ILE A 73 4.35 -6.46 -22.57
N PRO A 74 3.70 -6.16 -21.44
CA PRO A 74 2.77 -7.07 -20.80
C PRO A 74 1.61 -7.39 -21.74
N SER A 75 1.21 -8.66 -21.84
CA SER A 75 0.08 -9.02 -22.70
C SER A 75 -1.27 -8.74 -22.05
N HIS A 76 -1.33 -8.73 -20.72
CA HIS A 76 -2.56 -8.62 -19.95
C HIS A 76 -2.36 -7.87 -18.65
N THR A 77 -3.47 -7.39 -18.10
CA THR A 77 -3.56 -6.80 -16.78
C THR A 77 -4.86 -7.23 -16.09
N PHE A 78 -4.91 -7.20 -14.76
CA PHE A 78 -6.15 -7.29 -14.02
C PHE A 78 -6.68 -5.91 -13.64
N SER A 79 -7.99 -5.73 -13.58
CA SER A 79 -8.58 -4.56 -12.92
C SER A 79 -8.77 -4.87 -11.44
N LEU A 80 -7.83 -4.42 -10.62
CA LEU A 80 -7.80 -4.59 -9.16
C LEU A 80 -7.98 -3.24 -8.46
N GLY A 81 -7.53 -2.13 -9.03
CA GLY A 81 -7.66 -0.82 -8.39
C GLY A 81 -8.96 -0.07 -8.69
N HIS A 82 -9.23 0.94 -7.86
CA HIS A 82 -10.17 2.01 -8.18
C HIS A 82 -9.40 3.14 -8.86
N PHE A 83 -9.47 3.17 -10.18
CA PHE A 83 -8.82 4.17 -11.03
C PHE A 83 -9.86 4.89 -11.91
N PRO A 84 -9.64 6.16 -12.28
CA PRO A 84 -8.48 6.98 -11.92
C PRO A 84 -8.52 7.47 -10.47
N THR A 85 -7.36 7.59 -9.80
CA THR A 85 -7.34 8.13 -8.42
C THR A 85 -7.49 9.66 -8.42
N PRO A 86 -8.11 10.27 -7.40
CA PRO A 86 -8.31 11.72 -7.35
C PRO A 86 -7.02 12.54 -7.38
N ILE A 87 -7.12 13.76 -7.93
CA ILE A 87 -6.10 14.81 -7.86
C ILE A 87 -6.76 16.05 -7.27
N HIS A 88 -6.13 16.65 -6.26
CA HIS A 88 -6.61 17.92 -5.70
C HIS A 88 -5.44 18.77 -5.19
N LYS A 89 -5.66 20.09 -5.08
CA LYS A 89 -4.68 20.99 -4.46
C LYS A 89 -4.44 20.59 -3.01
N TRP A 90 -3.20 20.67 -2.56
CA TRP A 90 -2.79 20.38 -1.20
C TRP A 90 -2.25 21.64 -0.55
N ASN A 91 -3.07 22.25 0.31
CA ASN A 91 -2.80 23.55 0.90
C ASN A 91 -1.81 23.43 2.08
N LEU A 92 -0.56 23.05 1.78
CA LEU A 92 0.52 23.03 2.75
C LEU A 92 0.90 24.47 3.16
N PRO A 93 1.17 24.74 4.45
CA PRO A 93 1.61 26.05 4.90
C PRO A 93 3.08 26.32 4.50
N ASN A 94 3.47 27.60 4.50
CA ASN A 94 4.87 28.05 4.32
C ASN A 94 5.54 27.60 3.00
N LEU A 95 4.76 27.51 1.92
CA LEU A 95 5.31 27.25 0.60
C LEU A 95 6.11 28.46 0.07
N PRO A 96 7.14 28.24 -0.76
CA PRO A 96 7.84 29.31 -1.46
C PRO A 96 6.89 30.14 -2.34
N LYS A 97 7.36 31.33 -2.74
CA LYS A 97 6.53 32.30 -3.46
C LYS A 97 5.98 31.69 -4.76
N ASN A 98 4.67 31.86 -4.98
CA ASN A 98 3.95 31.37 -6.16
C ASN A 98 4.07 29.85 -6.39
N THR A 99 4.42 29.08 -5.36
CA THR A 99 4.53 27.62 -5.44
C THR A 99 3.18 26.98 -5.13
N GLU A 100 2.80 25.97 -5.91
CA GLU A 100 1.61 25.16 -5.65
C GLU A 100 1.98 23.70 -5.43
N VAL A 101 1.37 23.07 -4.43
CA VAL A 101 1.45 21.63 -4.23
C VAL A 101 0.08 21.01 -4.45
N TRP A 102 0.06 19.92 -5.22
CA TRP A 102 -1.10 19.10 -5.52
C TRP A 102 -0.85 17.68 -5.05
N LEU A 103 -1.92 16.92 -4.83
CA LEU A 103 -1.86 15.57 -4.30
C LEU A 103 -2.55 14.59 -5.25
N LYS A 104 -1.81 13.58 -5.70
CA LYS A 104 -2.35 12.39 -6.37
C LYS A 104 -2.67 11.32 -5.33
N ARG A 105 -3.95 10.98 -5.19
CA ARG A 105 -4.48 10.14 -4.11
C ARG A 105 -4.37 8.64 -4.38
N ASP A 106 -3.17 8.16 -4.64
CA ASP A 106 -2.94 6.73 -4.86
C ASP A 106 -3.21 5.89 -3.60
N ASP A 107 -3.26 6.50 -2.42
CA ASP A 107 -3.79 5.94 -1.17
C ASP A 107 -5.27 5.54 -1.23
N MET A 108 -6.01 6.06 -2.20
CA MET A 108 -7.43 5.75 -2.46
C MET A 108 -7.62 4.69 -3.56
N SER A 109 -6.54 4.01 -3.97
CA SER A 109 -6.59 3.00 -5.05
C SER A 109 -7.32 1.71 -4.69
N GLY A 110 -7.69 1.48 -3.43
CA GLY A 110 -8.49 0.31 -3.02
C GLY A 110 -7.68 -0.78 -2.32
N MET A 111 -7.69 -2.01 -2.85
CA MET A 111 -7.06 -3.26 -2.36
C MET A 111 -6.91 -3.47 -0.82
N GLN A 112 -7.98 -3.14 -0.08
CA GLN A 112 -8.11 -3.13 1.39
C GLN A 112 -7.20 -2.12 2.12
N LEU A 113 -7.26 -0.90 1.56
CA LEU A 113 -6.70 0.43 1.89
C LEU A 113 -5.25 0.65 1.48
N SER A 114 -4.94 0.17 0.29
CA SER A 114 -3.61 0.12 -0.31
C SER A 114 -3.27 1.41 -1.03
N GLY A 115 -1.98 1.62 -1.22
CA GLY A 115 -1.44 2.69 -2.02
C GLY A 115 -0.82 2.19 -3.32
N ASN A 116 0.41 2.58 -3.58
CA ASN A 116 1.09 2.37 -4.86
C ASN A 116 1.18 0.91 -5.36
N LYS A 117 1.01 -0.08 -4.49
CA LYS A 117 1.24 -1.49 -4.82
C LYS A 117 0.19 -2.06 -5.76
N VAL A 118 -1.04 -1.55 -5.73
CA VAL A 118 -2.13 -2.06 -6.59
C VAL A 118 -1.77 -1.98 -8.05
N ARG A 119 -1.29 -0.80 -8.48
CA ARG A 119 -0.90 -0.55 -9.87
C ARG A 119 0.10 -1.58 -10.40
N LYS A 120 1.05 -2.00 -9.56
CA LYS A 120 2.03 -3.02 -9.93
C LYS A 120 1.43 -4.43 -9.94
N LEU A 121 0.61 -4.72 -8.93
CA LEU A 121 -0.01 -6.04 -8.75
C LEU A 121 -1.00 -6.40 -9.86
N GLU A 122 -1.63 -5.42 -10.50
CA GLU A 122 -2.46 -5.64 -11.69
C GLU A 122 -1.72 -6.38 -12.81
N PHE A 123 -0.45 -6.07 -13.03
CA PHE A 123 0.41 -6.73 -14.02
C PHE A 123 1.04 -8.02 -13.47
N LEU A 124 1.59 -7.96 -12.27
CA LEU A 124 2.29 -9.10 -11.66
C LEU A 124 1.38 -10.31 -11.48
N LEU A 125 0.14 -10.09 -11.04
CA LEU A 125 -0.80 -11.18 -10.85
C LEU A 125 -1.41 -11.66 -12.17
N ALA A 126 -1.49 -10.81 -13.20
CA ALA A 126 -1.89 -11.24 -14.54
C ALA A 126 -0.89 -12.26 -15.10
N ASP A 127 0.40 -12.00 -14.92
CA ASP A 127 1.48 -12.92 -15.28
C ASP A 127 1.47 -14.19 -14.41
N ALA A 128 1.31 -14.06 -13.09
CA ALA A 128 1.23 -15.23 -12.20
C ALA A 128 0.11 -16.19 -12.59
N VAL A 129 -1.10 -15.66 -12.86
CA VAL A 129 -2.24 -16.48 -13.31
C VAL A 129 -1.99 -17.07 -14.70
N ALA A 130 -1.37 -16.32 -15.62
CA ALA A 130 -1.02 -16.83 -16.95
C ALA A 130 -0.02 -17.99 -16.89
N GLN A 131 0.90 -17.98 -15.92
CA GLN A 131 1.84 -19.07 -15.68
C GLN A 131 1.24 -20.26 -14.90
N GLY A 132 -0.06 -20.21 -14.58
CA GLY A 132 -0.77 -21.28 -13.88
C GLY A 132 -0.36 -21.43 -12.42
N ALA A 133 0.06 -20.34 -11.78
CA ALA A 133 0.37 -20.32 -10.36
C ALA A 133 -0.88 -20.64 -9.52
N ASP A 134 -0.68 -21.34 -8.41
CA ASP A 134 -1.72 -21.59 -7.40
C ASP A 134 -1.47 -20.85 -6.08
N CYS A 135 -0.25 -20.31 -5.90
CA CYS A 135 0.11 -19.49 -4.76
C CYS A 135 1.15 -18.43 -5.12
N ILE A 136 1.15 -17.36 -4.32
CA ILE A 136 2.08 -16.25 -4.39
C ILE A 136 3.03 -16.29 -3.19
N VAL A 137 4.31 -16.09 -3.44
CA VAL A 137 5.35 -15.91 -2.42
C VAL A 137 5.86 -14.48 -2.48
N THR A 138 5.88 -13.77 -1.35
CA THR A 138 6.54 -12.46 -1.27
C THR A 138 7.13 -12.19 0.11
N ILE A 139 7.82 -11.07 0.26
CA ILE A 139 8.60 -10.74 1.45
C ILE A 139 8.58 -9.24 1.74
N GLY A 140 8.63 -8.89 3.04
CA GLY A 140 8.67 -7.50 3.49
C GLY A 140 8.86 -7.36 5.00
N GLY A 141 8.78 -6.13 5.52
CA GLY A 141 8.73 -5.90 6.97
C GLY A 141 7.38 -6.33 7.58
N ILE A 142 7.34 -6.44 8.91
CA ILE A 142 6.11 -6.84 9.63
C ILE A 142 4.89 -5.94 9.32
N GLN A 143 5.11 -4.65 9.03
CA GLN A 143 4.08 -3.69 8.59
C GLN A 143 4.12 -3.43 7.07
N SER A 144 4.51 -4.41 6.26
CA SER A 144 4.66 -4.23 4.81
C SER A 144 3.33 -3.97 4.11
N ASN A 145 3.15 -2.76 3.60
CA ASN A 145 2.03 -2.40 2.71
C ASN A 145 1.98 -3.30 1.45
N HIS A 146 3.14 -3.78 1.00
CA HIS A 146 3.26 -4.67 -0.16
C HIS A 146 2.76 -6.08 0.14
N CYS A 147 3.15 -6.66 1.27
CA CYS A 147 2.72 -8.00 1.66
C CYS A 147 1.19 -8.02 1.81
N ARG A 148 0.66 -7.02 2.51
CA ARG A 148 -0.79 -6.85 2.67
C ARG A 148 -1.52 -6.70 1.34
N ALA A 149 -1.09 -5.78 0.46
CA ALA A 149 -1.74 -5.63 -0.83
C ALA A 149 -1.67 -6.92 -1.68
N THR A 150 -0.56 -7.65 -1.60
CA THR A 150 -0.35 -8.92 -2.30
C THR A 150 -1.26 -10.01 -1.78
N ALA A 151 -1.36 -10.18 -0.46
CA ALA A 151 -2.21 -11.20 0.17
C ALA A 151 -3.68 -11.01 -0.19
N VAL A 152 -4.14 -9.77 -0.16
CA VAL A 152 -5.51 -9.40 -0.55
C VAL A 152 -5.77 -9.72 -2.01
N ALA A 153 -4.90 -9.25 -2.91
CA ALA A 153 -5.07 -9.42 -4.34
C ALA A 153 -4.97 -10.89 -4.76
N ALA A 154 -4.08 -11.67 -4.13
CA ALA A 154 -4.00 -13.12 -4.30
C ALA A 154 -5.34 -13.80 -3.98
N LYS A 155 -5.99 -13.42 -2.86
CA LYS A 155 -7.28 -14.01 -2.48
C LYS A 155 -8.43 -13.62 -3.41
N TYR A 156 -8.45 -12.42 -3.99
CA TYR A 156 -9.41 -12.09 -5.06
C TYR A 156 -9.29 -13.01 -6.27
N LEU A 157 -8.08 -13.47 -6.58
CA LEU A 157 -7.80 -14.36 -7.70
C LEU A 157 -7.76 -15.84 -7.30
N LYS A 158 -8.20 -16.18 -6.08
CA LYS A 158 -8.21 -17.55 -5.53
C LYS A 158 -6.83 -18.21 -5.47
N LEU A 159 -5.79 -17.40 -5.27
CA LEU A 159 -4.42 -17.86 -5.03
C LEU A 159 -4.16 -17.87 -3.51
N ASP A 160 -3.41 -18.84 -3.04
CA ASP A 160 -2.86 -18.77 -1.68
C ASP A 160 -1.71 -17.75 -1.63
N CYS A 161 -1.45 -17.22 -0.44
CA CYS A 161 -0.37 -16.25 -0.25
C CYS A 161 0.52 -16.67 0.90
N TYR A 162 1.82 -16.73 0.63
CA TYR A 162 2.88 -17.04 1.57
C TYR A 162 3.76 -15.80 1.71
N LEU A 163 3.86 -15.31 2.94
CA LEU A 163 4.55 -14.08 3.30
C LEU A 163 5.74 -14.41 4.19
N ILE A 164 6.91 -13.92 3.81
CA ILE A 164 8.05 -13.85 4.72
C ILE A 164 8.06 -12.44 5.34
N LEU A 165 7.88 -12.33 6.66
CA LEU A 165 7.79 -11.06 7.36
C LEU A 165 8.97 -10.84 8.31
N ARG A 166 9.69 -9.74 8.09
CA ARG A 166 10.87 -9.35 8.87
C ARG A 166 10.48 -8.65 10.17
N THR A 167 10.96 -9.18 11.30
CA THR A 167 10.77 -8.64 12.65
C THR A 167 12.09 -8.59 13.44
N SER A 168 12.08 -8.17 14.70
CA SER A 168 13.28 -8.13 15.54
C SER A 168 13.68 -9.54 16.02
N LYS A 169 14.97 -9.73 16.32
CA LYS A 169 15.49 -10.99 16.89
C LYS A 169 14.78 -11.43 18.18
N LEU A 170 14.27 -10.49 18.97
CA LEU A 170 13.56 -10.77 20.23
C LEU A 170 12.11 -11.25 20.04
N LEU A 171 11.55 -11.06 18.84
CA LEU A 171 10.16 -11.31 18.50
C LEU A 171 9.97 -12.39 17.41
N VAL A 172 11.05 -12.82 16.74
CA VAL A 172 10.96 -13.77 15.61
C VAL A 172 10.34 -15.12 16.01
N ASP A 173 10.56 -15.58 17.24
CA ASP A 173 10.03 -16.83 17.78
C ASP A 173 8.72 -16.65 18.57
N LYS A 174 7.99 -15.53 18.37
CA LYS A 174 6.76 -15.19 19.12
C LYS A 174 5.62 -14.83 18.16
N ASP A 175 4.37 -14.89 18.65
CA ASP A 175 3.22 -14.36 17.90
C ASP A 175 3.42 -12.84 17.69
N PRO A 176 3.47 -12.35 16.44
CA PRO A 176 3.71 -10.94 16.13
C PRO A 176 2.49 -10.04 16.39
N GLY A 177 1.36 -10.60 16.83
CA GLY A 177 0.16 -9.87 17.15
C GLY A 177 -0.72 -9.59 15.93
N LEU A 178 -1.44 -8.47 16.00
CA LEU A 178 -2.54 -8.12 15.08
C LEU A 178 -2.59 -6.61 14.77
N THR A 179 -1.45 -5.90 14.84
CA THR A 179 -1.45 -4.45 14.59
C THR A 179 -1.32 -4.14 13.11
N GLY A 180 -2.12 -3.21 12.60
CA GLY A 180 -1.93 -2.60 11.28
C GLY A 180 -2.07 -3.58 10.11
N ASN A 181 -1.08 -3.59 9.21
CA ASN A 181 -1.09 -4.43 7.99
C ASN A 181 -1.19 -5.93 8.33
N LEU A 182 -0.54 -6.37 9.41
CA LEU A 182 -0.51 -7.76 9.86
C LEU A 182 -1.91 -8.33 10.19
N LEU A 183 -2.83 -7.49 10.70
CA LEU A 183 -4.21 -7.90 10.92
C LEU A 183 -4.87 -8.34 9.62
N VAL A 184 -4.68 -7.55 8.55
CA VAL A 184 -5.26 -7.82 7.25
C VAL A 184 -4.64 -9.08 6.65
N ASP A 185 -3.32 -9.25 6.73
CA ASP A 185 -2.61 -10.47 6.29
C ASP A 185 -3.24 -11.73 6.91
N ARG A 186 -3.48 -11.71 8.23
CA ARG A 186 -4.08 -12.84 8.95
C ARG A 186 -5.57 -13.02 8.63
N LEU A 187 -6.34 -11.94 8.49
CA LEU A 187 -7.77 -11.99 8.16
C LEU A 187 -8.02 -12.63 6.80
N VAL A 188 -7.20 -12.32 5.80
CA VAL A 188 -7.31 -12.93 4.46
C VAL A 188 -6.69 -14.32 4.40
N GLY A 189 -6.14 -14.82 5.50
CA GLY A 189 -5.60 -16.17 5.60
C GLY A 189 -4.27 -16.36 4.86
N ALA A 190 -3.39 -15.37 4.91
CA ALA A 190 -2.02 -15.54 4.43
C ALA A 190 -1.23 -16.46 5.37
N HIS A 191 -0.35 -17.29 4.79
CA HIS A 191 0.65 -18.04 5.54
C HIS A 191 1.82 -17.11 5.86
N ILE A 192 2.26 -17.05 7.12
CA ILE A 192 3.26 -16.09 7.58
C ILE A 192 4.45 -16.84 8.18
N ASP A 193 5.62 -16.67 7.57
CA ASP A 193 6.91 -17.09 8.08
C ASP A 193 7.67 -15.86 8.59
N LEU A 194 8.14 -15.90 9.84
CA LEU A 194 8.91 -14.80 10.42
C LEU A 194 10.41 -15.00 10.20
N VAL A 195 11.10 -13.89 9.94
CA VAL A 195 12.58 -13.84 9.92
C VAL A 195 13.06 -12.63 10.70
N SER A 196 14.22 -12.74 11.35
CA SER A 196 14.87 -11.61 12.01
C SER A 196 15.49 -10.64 10.99
N LYS A 197 15.77 -9.40 11.42
CA LYS A 197 16.46 -8.41 10.59
C LYS A 197 17.86 -8.89 10.20
N GLU A 198 18.53 -9.59 11.11
CA GLU A 198 19.88 -10.13 10.96
C GLU A 198 19.91 -11.28 9.95
N GLU A 199 18.95 -12.20 9.99
CA GLU A 199 18.81 -13.27 8.98
C GLU A 199 18.51 -12.69 7.61
N TYR A 200 17.60 -11.71 7.54
CA TYR A 200 17.31 -11.02 6.28
C TYR A 200 18.57 -10.35 5.70
N ALA A 201 19.35 -9.66 6.53
CA ALA A 201 20.58 -9.00 6.10
C ALA A 201 21.66 -10.00 5.64
N LYS A 202 21.75 -11.16 6.30
CA LYS A 202 22.73 -12.20 5.98
C LYS A 202 22.39 -12.98 4.71
N VAL A 203 21.11 -13.36 4.54
CA VAL A 203 20.67 -14.26 3.47
C VAL A 203 20.20 -13.48 2.24
N GLY A 204 19.56 -12.33 2.45
CA GLY A 204 18.95 -11.53 1.38
C GLY A 204 17.54 -12.00 1.01
N GLY A 205 16.70 -11.05 0.59
CA GLY A 205 15.28 -11.31 0.32
C GLY A 205 15.04 -12.28 -0.83
N GLU A 206 15.84 -12.20 -1.90
CA GLU A 206 15.74 -13.10 -3.06
C GLU A 206 16.00 -14.56 -2.66
N ALA A 207 17.10 -14.80 -1.94
CA ALA A 207 17.44 -16.14 -1.47
C ALA A 207 16.40 -16.70 -0.50
N LEU A 208 15.87 -15.89 0.42
CA LEU A 208 14.78 -16.30 1.31
C LEU A 208 13.52 -16.72 0.55
N THR A 209 13.08 -15.93 -0.44
CA THR A 209 11.93 -16.30 -1.28
C THR A 209 12.19 -17.54 -2.13
N LYS A 210 13.44 -17.76 -2.58
CA LYS A 210 13.85 -18.96 -3.30
C LYS A 210 13.75 -20.22 -2.43
N ILE A 211 14.22 -20.15 -1.18
CA ILE A 211 14.11 -21.25 -0.22
C ILE A 211 12.64 -21.67 -0.02
N LEU A 212 11.76 -20.69 0.22
CA LEU A 212 10.33 -20.98 0.40
C LEU A 212 9.68 -21.50 -0.90
N LYS A 213 10.06 -20.94 -2.06
CA LYS A 213 9.61 -21.43 -3.37
C LYS A 213 9.97 -22.92 -3.56
N GLU A 214 11.22 -23.30 -3.29
CA GLU A 214 11.71 -24.68 -3.42
C GLU A 214 10.95 -25.63 -2.50
N LYS A 215 10.68 -25.22 -1.24
CA LYS A 215 9.84 -25.99 -0.32
C LYS A 215 8.45 -26.24 -0.88
N LEU A 216 7.77 -25.20 -1.37
CA LEU A 216 6.41 -25.29 -1.92
C LEU A 216 6.36 -26.15 -3.20
N LEU A 217 7.39 -26.08 -4.05
CA LEU A 217 7.52 -26.97 -5.21
C LEU A 217 7.61 -28.45 -4.79
N ASN A 218 8.38 -28.75 -3.74
CA ASN A 218 8.48 -30.12 -3.20
C ASN A 218 7.17 -30.61 -2.56
N GLU A 219 6.30 -29.69 -2.15
CA GLU A 219 4.93 -29.97 -1.68
C GLU A 219 3.91 -30.08 -2.83
N GLY A 220 4.36 -29.99 -4.09
CA GLY A 220 3.52 -30.11 -5.28
C GLY A 220 2.75 -28.84 -5.65
N ARG A 221 3.09 -27.69 -5.07
CA ARG A 221 2.49 -26.38 -5.39
C ARG A 221 3.14 -25.74 -6.61
N LYS A 222 2.54 -24.66 -7.11
CA LYS A 222 3.01 -23.84 -8.24
C LYS A 222 3.22 -22.39 -7.79
N PRO A 223 4.28 -22.11 -7.01
CA PRO A 223 4.54 -20.79 -6.45
C PRO A 223 5.05 -19.80 -7.50
N TYR A 224 4.46 -18.60 -7.51
CA TYR A 224 4.98 -17.42 -8.20
C TYR A 224 5.57 -16.43 -7.20
N VAL A 225 6.83 -16.02 -7.41
CA VAL A 225 7.54 -15.10 -6.51
C VAL A 225 7.36 -13.67 -6.97
N ILE A 226 6.84 -12.82 -6.09
CA ILE A 226 6.82 -11.35 -6.28
C ILE A 226 7.91 -10.75 -5.40
N PRO A 227 8.89 -10.00 -5.97
CA PRO A 227 9.97 -9.40 -5.19
C PRO A 227 9.47 -8.29 -4.26
N VAL A 228 10.33 -7.85 -3.34
CA VAL A 228 10.03 -6.80 -2.36
C VAL A 228 9.38 -5.58 -3.02
N GLY A 229 8.17 -5.25 -2.58
CA GLY A 229 7.45 -4.07 -3.05
C GLY A 229 6.93 -4.15 -4.50
N GLY A 230 6.94 -5.35 -5.09
CA GLY A 230 6.51 -5.61 -6.47
C GLY A 230 7.42 -4.92 -7.48
N SER A 231 8.68 -4.70 -7.12
CA SER A 231 9.62 -3.96 -7.94
C SER A 231 10.43 -4.90 -8.81
N ASN A 232 9.94 -5.10 -10.02
CA ASN A 232 10.65 -5.69 -11.15
C ASN A 232 10.21 -4.94 -12.42
N SER A 233 10.82 -5.27 -13.56
CA SER A 233 10.51 -4.64 -14.85
C SER A 233 9.03 -4.75 -15.23
N LEU A 234 8.35 -5.87 -14.91
CA LEU A 234 6.91 -6.02 -15.13
C LEU A 234 6.08 -5.08 -14.25
N GLY A 235 6.39 -4.99 -12.96
CA GLY A 235 5.69 -4.13 -12.00
C GLY A 235 5.87 -2.64 -12.28
N THR A 236 6.94 -2.24 -12.97
CA THR A 236 7.18 -0.87 -13.44
C THR A 236 6.04 -0.35 -14.33
N TRP A 237 5.42 -1.22 -15.13
CA TRP A 237 4.29 -0.86 -16.00
C TRP A 237 3.09 -0.28 -15.25
N GLY A 238 2.89 -0.65 -13.98
CA GLY A 238 1.87 -0.06 -13.13
C GLY A 238 1.98 1.47 -12.99
N TYR A 239 3.21 2.00 -12.95
CA TYR A 239 3.43 3.44 -12.84
C TYR A 239 3.67 4.13 -14.18
N ILE A 240 3.93 3.37 -15.25
CA ILE A 240 3.76 3.86 -16.63
C ILE A 240 2.29 4.19 -16.87
N GLU A 241 1.39 3.29 -16.46
CA GLU A 241 -0.05 3.51 -16.51
C GLU A 241 -0.54 4.67 -15.65
N ALA A 242 0.10 4.92 -14.50
CA ALA A 242 -0.22 6.08 -13.66
C ALA A 242 0.01 7.41 -14.38
N ILE A 243 1.03 7.51 -15.24
CA ILE A 243 1.28 8.70 -16.05
C ILE A 243 0.28 8.81 -17.20
N ARG A 244 -0.06 7.70 -17.87
CA ARG A 244 -1.14 7.69 -18.88
C ARG A 244 -2.47 8.17 -18.28
N GLU A 245 -2.80 7.69 -17.09
CA GLU A 245 -3.97 8.12 -16.31
C GLU A 245 -3.90 9.62 -15.99
N LEU A 246 -2.74 10.12 -15.55
CA LEU A 246 -2.53 11.54 -15.23
C LEU A 246 -2.71 12.44 -16.46
N GLU A 247 -2.14 12.07 -17.62
CA GLU A 247 -2.32 12.83 -18.87
C GLU A 247 -3.80 12.94 -19.25
N GLN A 248 -4.55 11.84 -19.14
CA GLN A 248 -5.99 11.83 -19.41
C GLN A 248 -6.75 12.74 -18.43
N GLN A 249 -6.44 12.67 -17.14
CA GLN A 249 -7.07 13.55 -16.13
C GLN A 249 -6.77 15.03 -16.40
N LEU A 250 -5.55 15.38 -16.78
CA LEU A 250 -5.17 16.77 -17.07
C LEU A 250 -5.89 17.31 -18.32
N GLN A 251 -6.08 16.49 -19.35
CA GLN A 251 -6.87 16.86 -20.53
C GLN A 251 -8.32 17.19 -20.16
N HIS A 252 -8.94 16.41 -19.26
CA HIS A 252 -10.33 16.62 -18.84
C HIS A 252 -10.53 17.84 -17.95
N LEU A 253 -9.55 18.20 -17.12
CA LEU A 253 -9.67 19.32 -16.17
C LEU A 253 -9.50 20.69 -16.82
N SER A 254 -9.24 20.77 -18.14
CA SER A 254 -8.91 22.04 -18.85
C SER A 254 -7.80 22.83 -18.17
N ILE A 255 -6.93 22.14 -17.43
CA ILE A 255 -5.76 22.74 -16.81
C ILE A 255 -4.72 22.86 -17.92
N GLU A 256 -4.58 24.04 -18.51
CA GLU A 256 -3.48 24.33 -19.45
C GLU A 256 -2.09 24.18 -18.79
N GLN A 257 -2.05 24.11 -17.46
CA GLN A 257 -0.82 24.13 -16.66
C GLN A 257 -0.31 22.72 -16.35
N LYS A 258 0.85 22.38 -16.92
CA LYS A 258 1.60 21.16 -16.61
C LYS A 258 2.17 21.20 -15.19
N PHE A 259 2.38 20.03 -14.60
CA PHE A 259 3.19 19.92 -13.37
C PHE A 259 4.67 20.04 -13.74
N ASP A 260 5.41 20.86 -13.00
CA ASP A 260 6.85 21.01 -13.19
C ASP A 260 7.63 19.87 -12.52
N ASP A 261 7.11 19.38 -11.38
CA ASP A 261 7.69 18.28 -10.61
C ASP A 261 6.64 17.26 -10.20
N ILE A 262 7.07 16.00 -10.15
CA ILE A 262 6.39 14.95 -9.38
C ILE A 262 7.31 14.54 -8.23
N VAL A 263 6.76 14.54 -7.03
CA VAL A 263 7.46 14.13 -5.80
C VAL A 263 6.89 12.81 -5.28
N VAL A 264 7.78 11.87 -4.92
CA VAL A 264 7.37 10.54 -4.45
C VAL A 264 8.37 9.93 -3.46
N ALA A 265 7.89 9.07 -2.55
CA ALA A 265 8.76 8.26 -1.71
C ALA A 265 9.44 7.13 -2.52
N CYS A 266 10.74 6.91 -2.31
CA CYS A 266 11.50 5.79 -2.85
C CYS A 266 11.82 4.76 -1.76
N GLY A 267 11.20 3.58 -1.86
CA GLY A 267 11.47 2.45 -0.95
C GLY A 267 12.08 1.26 -1.67
N SER A 268 11.41 0.71 -2.68
CA SER A 268 11.94 -0.42 -3.47
C SER A 268 12.15 -0.08 -4.95
N GLY A 269 12.25 1.19 -5.33
CA GLY A 269 12.60 1.62 -6.69
C GLY A 269 11.50 1.54 -7.77
N GLY A 270 10.70 0.48 -7.86
CA GLY A 270 9.84 0.27 -9.05
C GLY A 270 8.75 1.32 -9.30
N THR A 271 8.30 2.04 -8.26
CA THR A 271 7.38 3.18 -8.43
C THR A 271 8.10 4.34 -9.12
N VAL A 272 9.34 4.62 -8.68
CA VAL A 272 10.19 5.68 -9.21
C VAL A 272 10.59 5.37 -10.65
N ALA A 273 10.98 4.13 -10.94
CA ALA A 273 11.32 3.69 -12.30
C ALA A 273 10.18 3.92 -13.29
N GLY A 274 8.94 3.56 -12.90
CA GLY A 274 7.77 3.71 -13.78
C GLY A 274 7.41 5.18 -14.00
N LEU A 275 7.44 5.99 -12.94
CA LEU A 275 7.19 7.43 -13.03
C LEU A 275 8.24 8.15 -13.89
N SER A 276 9.53 7.81 -13.73
CA SER A 276 10.62 8.50 -14.43
C SER A 276 10.63 8.21 -15.91
N ILE A 277 10.55 6.94 -16.31
CA ILE A 277 10.52 6.59 -17.74
C ILE A 277 9.27 7.15 -18.41
N ALA A 278 8.11 7.03 -17.77
CA ALA A 278 6.87 7.50 -18.36
C ALA A 278 6.77 9.02 -18.42
N SER A 279 7.24 9.75 -17.40
CA SER A 279 7.26 11.21 -17.46
C SER A 279 8.17 11.71 -18.60
N MET A 280 9.32 11.08 -18.81
CA MET A 280 10.26 11.42 -19.87
C MET A 280 9.71 11.15 -21.28
N LEU A 281 9.04 10.00 -21.47
CA LEU A 281 8.47 9.60 -22.76
C LEU A 281 7.15 10.31 -23.11
N SER A 282 6.35 10.65 -22.10
CA SER A 282 5.02 11.26 -22.28
C SER A 282 5.07 12.77 -22.57
N GLY A 283 3.91 13.36 -22.84
CA GLY A 283 3.76 14.81 -23.01
C GLY A 283 3.86 15.60 -21.70
N LEU A 284 3.86 14.91 -20.56
CA LEU A 284 3.94 15.50 -19.23
C LEU A 284 5.30 16.16 -18.98
N LYS A 285 6.41 15.40 -19.12
CA LYS A 285 7.80 15.86 -18.95
C LYS A 285 8.07 16.56 -17.60
N ALA A 286 7.33 16.19 -16.56
CA ALA A 286 7.58 16.67 -15.20
C ALA A 286 8.89 16.07 -14.65
N LYS A 287 9.68 16.85 -13.93
CA LYS A 287 10.87 16.34 -13.26
C LYS A 287 10.46 15.40 -12.12
N ILE A 288 11.04 14.20 -12.06
CA ILE A 288 10.79 13.29 -10.96
C ILE A 288 11.80 13.55 -9.84
N ASN A 289 11.30 13.87 -8.65
CA ASN A 289 12.10 13.99 -7.43
C ASN A 289 11.65 12.89 -6.45
N ALA A 290 12.57 12.00 -6.13
CA ALA A 290 12.31 10.84 -5.30
C ALA A 290 13.07 10.94 -3.98
N PHE A 291 12.39 10.70 -2.86
CA PHE A 291 12.98 10.76 -1.53
C PHE A 291 13.18 9.35 -0.96
N SER A 292 14.43 8.92 -0.82
CA SER A 292 14.78 7.57 -0.38
C SER A 292 14.56 7.38 1.12
N VAL A 293 13.79 6.35 1.51
CA VAL A 293 13.36 6.17 2.92
C VAL A 293 14.07 5.02 3.65
N CYS A 294 14.96 4.30 2.97
CA CYS A 294 15.74 3.21 3.55
C CYS A 294 17.21 3.24 3.12
N ASP A 295 17.49 3.00 1.84
CA ASP A 295 18.83 2.93 1.29
C ASP A 295 19.27 4.27 0.70
N ASP A 296 20.55 4.35 0.30
CA ASP A 296 21.15 5.56 -0.21
C ASP A 296 20.85 5.80 -1.71
N PRO A 297 20.92 7.05 -2.18
CA PRO A 297 20.60 7.39 -3.58
C PRO A 297 21.31 6.53 -4.61
N ASP A 298 22.61 6.25 -4.45
CA ASP A 298 23.37 5.43 -5.42
C ASP A 298 22.83 4.01 -5.55
N TYR A 299 22.44 3.37 -4.44
CA TYR A 299 21.75 2.08 -4.50
C TYR A 299 20.49 2.17 -5.37
N PHE A 300 19.68 3.21 -5.20
CA PHE A 300 18.45 3.36 -5.97
C PHE A 300 18.67 3.74 -7.43
N TYR A 301 19.72 4.50 -7.76
CA TYR A 301 20.07 4.74 -9.16
C TYR A 301 20.41 3.44 -9.88
N GLU A 302 21.23 2.57 -9.27
CA GLU A 302 21.57 1.27 -9.85
C GLU A 302 20.36 0.33 -9.90
N TYR A 303 19.56 0.30 -8.82
CA TYR A 303 18.36 -0.54 -8.78
C TYR A 303 17.34 -0.11 -9.84
N VAL A 304 17.07 1.20 -9.96
CA VAL A 304 16.20 1.74 -11.00
C VAL A 304 16.78 1.46 -12.39
N GLN A 305 18.09 1.59 -12.58
CA GLN A 305 18.74 1.25 -13.85
C GLN A 305 18.45 -0.19 -14.26
N GLY A 306 18.64 -1.16 -13.37
CA GLY A 306 18.32 -2.57 -13.67
C GLY A 306 16.85 -2.79 -14.06
N LEU A 307 15.91 -2.06 -13.45
CA LEU A 307 14.50 -2.13 -13.85
C LEU A 307 14.25 -1.56 -15.25
N LEU A 308 14.91 -0.44 -15.59
CA LEU A 308 14.84 0.22 -16.89
C LEU A 308 15.49 -0.64 -17.99
N ASP A 309 16.61 -1.28 -17.69
CA ASP A 309 17.28 -2.22 -18.60
C ASP A 309 16.38 -3.41 -18.92
N GLY A 310 15.68 -3.94 -17.92
CA GLY A 310 14.75 -5.05 -18.11
C GLY A 310 13.44 -4.70 -18.84
N ILE A 311 13.17 -3.42 -19.10
CA ILE A 311 12.13 -2.95 -20.04
C ILE A 311 12.74 -2.34 -21.33
N THR A 312 14.04 -2.55 -21.55
CA THR A 312 14.82 -2.03 -22.68
C THR A 312 14.63 -0.53 -22.92
N ALA A 313 14.58 0.26 -21.85
CA ALA A 313 14.31 1.69 -21.94
C ALA A 313 15.41 2.49 -22.67
N GLY A 314 16.65 1.99 -22.68
CA GLY A 314 17.76 2.61 -23.41
C GLY A 314 18.20 3.96 -22.84
N VAL A 315 18.00 4.20 -21.55
CA VAL A 315 18.30 5.47 -20.87
C VAL A 315 19.01 5.26 -19.54
N ASN A 316 19.71 6.29 -19.08
CA ASN A 316 20.35 6.29 -17.77
C ASN A 316 19.38 6.80 -16.69
N SER A 317 19.28 6.09 -15.56
CA SER A 317 18.41 6.45 -14.45
C SER A 317 18.75 7.84 -13.88
N ARG A 318 20.04 8.22 -13.87
CA ARG A 318 20.53 9.51 -13.34
C ARG A 318 20.11 10.71 -14.20
N ASP A 319 19.72 10.48 -15.46
CA ASP A 319 19.29 11.53 -16.36
C ASP A 319 17.79 11.86 -16.23
N ILE A 320 17.00 10.97 -15.61
CA ILE A 320 15.54 11.04 -15.65
C ILE A 320 14.88 11.12 -14.26
N VAL A 321 15.64 10.92 -13.19
CA VAL A 321 15.15 11.10 -11.81
C VAL A 321 16.23 11.72 -10.94
N SER A 322 15.82 12.63 -10.06
CA SER A 322 16.64 13.10 -8.95
C SER A 322 16.25 12.33 -7.68
N ILE A 323 17.21 11.65 -7.06
CA ILE A 323 17.01 10.88 -5.83
C ILE A 323 17.76 11.57 -4.68
N GLU A 324 17.01 11.98 -3.66
CA GLU A 324 17.51 12.62 -2.44
C GLU A 324 17.27 11.71 -1.23
N THR A 325 18.10 11.84 -0.18
CA THR A 325 17.95 11.03 1.03
C THR A 325 16.89 11.60 1.97
N ALA A 326 15.98 10.76 2.43
CA ALA A 326 14.98 11.06 3.46
C ALA A 326 14.84 9.92 4.49
N LYS A 327 15.87 9.06 4.63
CA LYS A 327 15.78 7.88 5.48
C LYS A 327 15.74 8.21 6.98
N GLY A 328 16.20 9.40 7.38
CA GLY A 328 16.26 9.81 8.78
C GLY A 328 17.11 8.84 9.59
N LEU A 329 16.55 8.27 10.66
CA LEU A 329 17.22 7.23 11.46
C LEU A 329 17.39 5.90 10.71
N GLY A 330 16.64 5.69 9.63
CA GLY A 330 16.64 4.47 8.83
C GLY A 330 15.23 3.94 8.57
N TYR A 331 15.15 2.78 7.92
CA TYR A 331 13.87 2.19 7.52
C TYR A 331 12.96 1.91 8.72
N ALA A 332 11.70 2.38 8.62
CA ALA A 332 10.64 2.23 9.62
C ALA A 332 10.95 2.79 11.02
N MET A 333 11.97 3.64 11.14
CA MET A 333 12.31 4.38 12.36
C MET A 333 12.07 5.87 12.11
N SER A 334 11.38 6.54 13.04
CA SER A 334 10.98 7.94 12.88
C SER A 334 11.75 8.82 13.86
N THR A 335 12.11 10.03 13.45
CA THR A 335 12.55 11.09 14.37
C THR A 335 11.34 11.77 15.00
N ALA A 336 11.56 12.47 16.13
CA ALA A 336 10.50 13.26 16.77
C ALA A 336 9.95 14.35 15.83
N ASP A 337 10.80 14.95 14.98
CA ASP A 337 10.36 16.02 14.07
C ASP A 337 9.60 15.48 12.87
N GLU A 338 9.95 14.30 12.34
CA GLU A 338 9.14 13.60 11.33
C GLU A 338 7.73 13.29 11.88
N LEU A 339 7.62 12.81 13.13
CA LEU A 339 6.32 12.53 13.75
C LEU A 339 5.50 13.80 14.00
N LYS A 340 6.13 14.89 14.48
CA LYS A 340 5.47 16.19 14.63
C LYS A 340 4.99 16.73 13.28
N PHE A 341 5.79 16.61 12.23
CA PHE A 341 5.41 17.03 10.89
C PHE A 341 4.19 16.26 10.38
N VAL A 342 4.18 14.93 10.48
CA VAL A 342 3.04 14.10 10.10
C VAL A 342 1.77 14.54 10.84
N LYS A 343 1.87 14.80 12.15
CA LYS A 343 0.76 15.35 12.93
C LYS A 343 0.30 16.71 12.39
N GLN A 344 1.22 17.66 12.19
CA GLN A 344 0.89 19.01 11.73
C GLN A 344 0.20 19.00 10.37
N VAL A 345 0.69 18.18 9.43
CA VAL A 345 0.07 18.00 8.11
C VAL A 345 -1.36 17.46 8.25
N ALA A 346 -1.57 16.47 9.11
CA ALA A 346 -2.90 15.92 9.36
C ALA A 346 -3.84 16.97 9.97
N GLU A 347 -3.38 17.73 10.97
CA GLU A 347 -4.17 18.78 11.62
C GLU A 347 -4.54 19.93 10.68
N THR A 348 -3.64 20.31 9.78
CA THR A 348 -3.82 21.48 8.91
C THR A 348 -4.53 21.16 7.60
N THR A 349 -4.39 19.95 7.07
CA THR A 349 -4.87 19.61 5.73
C THR A 349 -5.90 18.48 5.70
N GLY A 350 -6.06 17.74 6.80
CA GLY A 350 -6.87 16.52 6.84
C GLY A 350 -6.25 15.33 6.10
N VAL A 351 -5.05 15.48 5.52
CA VAL A 351 -4.31 14.39 4.86
C VAL A 351 -3.43 13.69 5.88
N ILE A 352 -3.62 12.37 6.03
CA ILE A 352 -2.85 11.55 6.97
C ILE A 352 -1.76 10.81 6.20
N LEU A 353 -0.51 11.16 6.47
CA LEU A 353 0.66 10.49 5.92
C LEU A 353 1.16 9.40 6.87
N ASP A 354 1.73 8.34 6.32
CA ASP A 354 2.42 7.33 7.12
C ASP A 354 3.86 7.78 7.43
N PRO A 355 4.40 7.52 8.63
CA PRO A 355 5.72 8.00 9.03
C PRO A 355 6.89 7.19 8.43
N VAL A 356 6.61 6.10 7.70
CA VAL A 356 7.64 5.25 7.11
C VAL A 356 7.98 5.66 5.68
N TYR A 357 6.98 6.07 4.89
CA TYR A 357 7.14 6.41 3.47
C TYR A 357 6.71 7.83 3.15
N SER A 358 5.40 8.05 3.03
CA SER A 358 4.83 9.29 2.50
C SER A 358 5.12 10.50 3.40
N GLY A 359 5.13 10.30 4.71
CA GLY A 359 5.51 11.31 5.69
C GLY A 359 6.96 11.74 5.56
N LYS A 360 7.90 10.79 5.38
CA LYS A 360 9.32 11.10 5.18
C LYS A 360 9.58 11.83 3.86
N ALA A 361 8.93 11.40 2.78
CA ALA A 361 9.06 12.08 1.49
C ALA A 361 8.48 13.50 1.52
N ALA A 362 7.31 13.70 2.12
CA ALA A 362 6.73 15.02 2.28
C ALA A 362 7.55 15.92 3.22
N TYR A 363 8.10 15.34 4.30
CA TYR A 363 9.00 16.05 5.22
C TYR A 363 10.29 16.49 4.51
N GLY A 364 10.92 15.58 3.75
CA GLY A 364 12.11 15.88 2.94
C GLY A 364 11.83 16.97 1.90
N MET A 365 10.70 16.88 1.19
CA MET A 365 10.26 17.91 0.24
C MET A 365 10.08 19.27 0.92
N MET A 366 9.36 19.34 2.03
CA MET A 366 9.11 20.60 2.74
C MET A 366 10.39 21.18 3.36
N LYS A 367 11.30 20.33 3.82
CA LYS A 367 12.61 20.74 4.32
C LYS A 367 13.45 21.35 3.19
N ASP A 368 13.54 20.69 2.04
CA ASP A 368 14.27 21.21 0.88
C ASP A 368 13.64 22.51 0.34
N MET A 369 12.31 22.63 0.35
CA MET A 369 11.63 23.89 0.03
C MET A 369 11.99 25.04 0.98
N GLY A 370 12.16 24.75 2.27
CA GLY A 370 12.56 25.73 3.27
C GLY A 370 14.03 26.13 3.18
N GLU A 371 14.92 25.16 2.93
CA GLU A 371 16.37 25.37 2.83
C GLU A 371 16.77 25.97 1.47
N ASN A 372 16.07 25.63 0.40
CA ASN A 372 16.37 26.01 -0.98
C ASN A 372 15.16 26.64 -1.70
N PRO A 373 14.54 27.72 -1.19
CA PRO A 373 13.26 28.24 -1.69
C PRO A 373 13.29 28.62 -3.17
N ARG A 374 14.40 29.19 -3.66
CA ARG A 374 14.57 29.57 -5.08
C ARG A 374 14.46 28.39 -6.05
N LYS A 375 14.74 27.16 -5.62
CA LYS A 375 14.57 25.93 -6.43
C LYS A 375 13.10 25.69 -6.76
N TRP A 376 12.19 26.20 -5.92
CA TRP A 376 10.77 25.85 -5.91
C TRP A 376 9.81 27.00 -6.23
N GLU A 377 10.29 28.25 -6.20
CA GLU A 377 9.50 29.44 -6.50
C GLU A 377 8.81 29.34 -7.87
N GLY A 378 7.50 29.62 -7.91
CA GLY A 378 6.70 29.59 -9.13
C GLY A 378 6.38 28.20 -9.68
N ARG A 379 6.86 27.12 -9.05
CA ARG A 379 6.68 25.75 -9.54
C ARG A 379 5.36 25.14 -9.07
N LYS A 380 4.80 24.25 -9.89
CA LYS A 380 3.66 23.40 -9.55
C LYS A 380 4.10 21.95 -9.36
N ILE A 381 3.93 21.45 -8.14
CA ILE A 381 4.40 20.14 -7.71
C ILE A 381 3.21 19.20 -7.55
N LEU A 382 3.31 17.98 -8.08
CA LEU A 382 2.40 16.88 -7.78
C LEU A 382 3.07 15.90 -6.82
N PHE A 383 2.59 15.83 -5.58
CA PHE A 383 3.00 14.81 -4.62
C PHE A 383 2.18 13.53 -4.83
N ILE A 384 2.83 12.37 -4.98
CA ILE A 384 2.15 11.08 -5.07
C ILE A 384 1.97 10.50 -3.67
N HIS A 385 0.75 10.54 -3.14
CA HIS A 385 0.44 9.90 -1.88
C HIS A 385 0.35 8.39 -2.07
N THR A 386 1.42 7.68 -1.74
CA THR A 386 1.53 6.23 -1.99
C THR A 386 0.85 5.35 -0.94
N GLY A 387 -0.12 5.87 -0.17
CA GLY A 387 -0.77 5.16 0.94
C GLY A 387 0.13 4.96 2.15
N GLY A 388 -0.15 3.91 2.94
CA GLY A 388 0.64 3.50 4.11
C GLY A 388 -0.09 3.57 5.45
N LEU A 389 -1.34 4.04 5.46
CA LEU A 389 -2.11 4.34 6.68
C LEU A 389 -2.12 3.21 7.72
N LEU A 390 -2.27 1.94 7.32
CA LEU A 390 -2.29 0.83 8.29
C LEU A 390 -0.97 0.64 9.04
N GLY A 391 0.16 0.98 8.41
CA GLY A 391 1.47 0.95 9.06
C GLY A 391 1.63 2.01 10.15
N LEU A 392 0.83 3.09 10.13
CA LEU A 392 0.84 4.13 11.17
C LEU A 392 0.45 3.57 12.54
N TYR A 393 -0.41 2.56 12.61
CA TYR A 393 -0.89 2.00 13.88
C TYR A 393 0.22 1.34 14.69
N ASP A 394 1.30 0.89 14.04
CA ASP A 394 2.52 0.40 14.69
C ASP A 394 3.28 1.51 15.43
N LYS A 395 2.98 2.77 15.13
CA LYS A 395 3.58 3.98 15.71
C LYS A 395 2.67 4.69 16.70
N ALA A 396 1.55 4.07 17.09
CA ALA A 396 0.57 4.69 17.99
C ALA A 396 1.20 5.12 19.33
N ASP A 397 2.04 4.27 19.92
CA ASP A 397 2.71 4.58 21.19
C ASP A 397 3.73 5.72 21.04
N GLU A 398 4.51 5.72 19.96
CA GLU A 398 5.50 6.78 19.66
C GLU A 398 4.84 8.16 19.47
N ILE A 399 3.67 8.19 18.82
CA ILE A 399 2.93 9.41 18.50
C ILE A 399 2.00 9.84 19.64
N GLY A 400 1.68 8.94 20.59
CA GLY A 400 0.69 9.18 21.64
C GLY A 400 0.92 10.47 22.44
N SER A 401 2.19 10.80 22.73
CA SER A 401 2.56 12.04 23.44
C SER A 401 2.28 13.33 22.65
N LEU A 402 2.14 13.23 21.33
CA LEU A 402 1.87 14.35 20.44
C LEU A 402 0.36 14.59 20.27
N MET A 403 -0.50 13.62 20.58
CA MET A 403 -1.94 13.69 20.29
C MET A 403 -2.72 14.63 21.21
N GLY A 404 -3.82 15.18 20.71
CA GLY A 404 -4.73 16.02 21.48
C GLY A 404 -5.36 15.29 22.67
N LYS A 405 -5.65 16.02 23.74
CA LYS A 405 -6.39 15.48 24.89
C LYS A 405 -7.86 15.29 24.52
N TRP A 406 -8.48 14.25 25.07
CA TRP A 406 -9.92 14.06 25.01
C TRP A 406 -10.55 14.44 26.35
N ARG A 407 -11.82 14.84 26.32
CA ARG A 407 -12.64 15.01 27.53
C ARG A 407 -13.93 14.23 27.39
N LYS A 408 -14.37 13.58 28.46
CA LYS A 408 -15.74 13.08 28.54
C LYS A 408 -16.67 14.29 28.50
N MET A 409 -17.62 14.31 27.58
CA MET A 409 -18.68 15.32 27.58
C MET A 409 -19.47 15.17 28.88
N ASP A 410 -19.58 16.25 29.64
CA ASP A 410 -20.51 16.29 30.76
C ASP A 410 -21.89 16.66 30.22
N ILE A 411 -22.79 15.67 30.23
CA ILE A 411 -24.16 15.80 29.72
C ILE A 411 -25.02 16.69 30.63
N ASN A 412 -24.58 16.96 31.86
CA ASN A 412 -25.27 17.84 32.79
C ASN A 412 -24.63 19.23 32.86
N GLU A 413 -23.59 19.51 32.09
CA GLU A 413 -22.95 20.82 32.02
C GLU A 413 -23.93 21.82 31.39
N SER A 414 -24.62 22.59 32.24
CA SER A 414 -25.43 23.71 31.77
C SER A 414 -24.48 24.79 31.26
N ILE A 415 -24.39 24.97 29.94
CA ILE A 415 -23.72 26.13 29.34
C ILE A 415 -24.61 27.34 29.62
N PRO A 416 -24.21 28.30 30.47
CA PRO A 416 -25.03 29.47 30.75
C PRO A 416 -25.13 30.28 29.46
N ARG A 417 -26.35 30.46 28.94
CA ARG A 417 -26.57 31.50 27.93
C ARG A 417 -26.54 32.87 28.62
N GLN A 418 -25.97 33.87 27.96
CA GLN A 418 -25.90 35.25 28.48
C GLN A 418 -27.28 35.87 28.78
N ASP A 419 -28.38 35.26 28.31
CA ASP A 419 -29.77 35.71 28.50
C ASP A 419 -30.56 34.92 29.58
N GLY A 420 -29.91 34.03 30.32
CA GLY A 420 -30.49 33.43 31.53
C GLY A 420 -31.56 32.35 31.31
N ILE A 421 -31.82 31.91 30.08
CA ILE A 421 -32.77 30.82 29.79
C ILE A 421 -32.01 29.64 29.19
N GLY A 422 -31.50 28.77 30.06
CA GLY A 422 -30.89 27.50 29.67
C GLY A 422 -31.95 26.48 29.27
N LYS A 423 -31.77 25.80 28.12
CA LYS A 423 -32.35 24.47 27.91
C LYS A 423 -31.35 23.42 28.37
N MET A 424 -31.79 22.52 29.24
CA MET A 424 -31.22 21.18 29.30
C MET A 424 -31.48 20.50 27.94
N PHE A 425 -30.48 19.81 27.39
CA PHE A 425 -30.72 18.79 26.39
C PHE A 425 -30.92 17.45 27.09
#